data_AF-A0A2P2Q9X1-F1
#
_entry.id   AF-A0A2P2Q9X1-F1
#
_cell.length_a   1.000
_cell.length_b   1.000
_cell.length_c   1.000
_cell.angle_alpha   90.00
_cell.angle_beta   90.00
_cell.angle_gamma   90.00
#
_symmetry.space_group_name_H-M   'P 1'
#
loop_
_entity.id
_entity.type
_entity.pdbx_description
1 polymer ?
#
loop_
_entity_poly.entity_id
_entity_poly.type
_entity_poly.pdbx_seq_one_letter_code
_entity_poly.pdbx_strand_id
1 'polypeptide(L)'
;MLEMEVYGREVMNVVACEGLERIERPETYKQWHVRIMRAGFQTQSLEQKLINKFRAMLKANYHKDFVIDGDNDWMLQGWKGRTISASSCWLPA
;
A
#
# COMPACT_ATOMS: atom_id res chain seq x y z
N MET A 1 9.35 -16.82 11.56
CA MET A 1 8.36 -17.09 10.51
C MET A 1 8.25 -15.92 9.54
N LEU A 2 7.65 -14.78 9.91
CA LEU A 2 7.45 -13.63 8.98
C LEU A 2 8.74 -13.14 8.28
N GLU A 3 9.81 -12.87 9.03
CA GLU A 3 11.05 -12.31 8.47
C GLU A 3 11.72 -13.24 7.46
N MET A 4 11.80 -14.54 7.74
CA MET A 4 12.49 -15.49 6.86
C MET A 4 11.60 -16.02 5.74
N GLU A 5 10.35 -16.33 6.05
CA GLU A 5 9.48 -17.09 5.13
C GLU A 5 8.65 -16.18 4.23
N VAL A 6 8.39 -14.94 4.65
CA VAL A 6 7.65 -13.95 3.85
C VAL A 6 8.63 -12.93 3.28
N TYR A 7 9.15 -12.03 4.13
CA TYR A 7 9.99 -10.93 3.66
C TYR A 7 11.33 -11.40 3.09
N GLY A 8 11.93 -12.44 3.67
CA GLY A 8 13.18 -13.02 3.16
C GLY A 8 13.01 -13.53 1.72
N ARG A 9 11.89 -14.18 1.41
CA ARG A 9 11.61 -14.64 0.04
C ARG A 9 11.37 -13.50 -0.93
N GLU A 10 10.61 -12.49 -0.52
CA GLU A 10 10.35 -11.30 -1.34
C GLU A 10 11.65 -10.55 -1.65
N VAL A 11 12.48 -10.30 -0.63
CA VAL A 11 13.78 -9.63 -0.78
C VAL A 11 14.70 -10.43 -1.71
N MET A 12 14.79 -11.75 -1.53
CA MET A 12 15.59 -12.60 -2.40
C MET A 12 15.10 -12.54 -3.85
N ASN A 13 13.78 -12.55 -4.08
CA ASN A 13 13.24 -12.45 -5.45
C ASN A 13 13.52 -11.08 -6.08
N VAL A 14 13.40 -9.99 -5.31
CA VAL A 14 13.70 -8.63 -5.80
C VAL A 14 15.18 -8.47 -6.17
N VAL A 15 16.09 -9.04 -5.38
CA VAL A 15 17.55 -8.82 -5.52
C VAL A 15 18.22 -9.81 -6.46
N ALA A 16 17.85 -11.09 -6.42
CA ALA A 16 18.59 -12.17 -7.09
C ALA A 16 17.94 -12.67 -8.39
N CYS A 17 16.64 -12.42 -8.60
CA CYS A 17 15.95 -12.86 -9.81
C CYS A 17 15.88 -11.74 -10.86
N GLU A 18 15.90 -12.12 -12.13
CA GLU A 18 15.82 -11.20 -13.27
C GLU A 18 14.79 -11.65 -14.30
N GLY A 19 14.43 -10.76 -15.23
CA GLY A 19 13.52 -11.10 -16.32
C GLY A 19 12.21 -11.74 -15.83
N LEU A 20 11.79 -12.84 -16.45
CA LEU A 20 10.55 -13.53 -16.06
C LEU A 20 10.64 -14.24 -14.69
N GLU A 21 11.84 -14.46 -14.15
CA GLU A 21 12.04 -15.09 -12.84
C GLU A 21 11.79 -14.12 -11.68
N ARG A 22 11.91 -12.80 -11.92
CA ARG A 22 11.53 -11.78 -10.94
C ARG A 22 10.02 -11.57 -10.95
N ILE A 23 9.38 -12.12 -9.91
CA ILE A 23 7.95 -12.06 -9.64
C ILE A 23 7.62 -10.79 -8.87
N GLU A 24 8.36 -10.51 -7.80
CA GLU A 24 8.19 -9.34 -6.95
C GLU A 24 8.71 -8.08 -7.67
N ARG A 25 7.77 -7.21 -8.01
CA ARG A 25 8.02 -5.95 -8.74
C ARG A 25 7.24 -4.82 -8.08
N PRO A 26 7.57 -4.47 -6.81
CA PRO A 26 6.85 -3.43 -6.10
C PRO A 26 6.97 -2.10 -6.83
N GLU A 27 5.84 -1.46 -7.06
CA GLU A 27 5.74 -0.12 -7.63
C GLU A 27 5.08 0.81 -6.61
N THR A 28 5.36 2.11 -6.72
CA THR A 28 4.72 3.11 -5.87
C THR A 28 3.22 3.21 -6.17
N TYR A 29 2.43 3.62 -5.18
CA TYR A 29 0.98 3.86 -5.38
C TYR A 29 0.70 4.89 -6.48
N LYS A 30 1.61 5.85 -6.71
CA LYS A 30 1.51 6.83 -7.80
C LYS A 30 1.66 6.17 -9.18
N GLN A 31 2.58 5.21 -9.33
CA GLN A 31 2.70 4.43 -10.57
C GLN A 31 1.44 3.59 -10.80
N TRP A 32 0.95 2.92 -9.75
CA TRP A 32 -0.31 2.19 -9.81
C TRP A 32 -1.50 3.09 -10.18
N HIS A 33 -1.59 4.30 -9.63
CA HIS A 33 -2.63 5.26 -9.97
C HIS A 33 -2.64 5.55 -11.48
N VAL A 34 -1.48 5.83 -12.09
CA VAL A 34 -1.37 6.05 -13.54
C VAL A 34 -1.77 4.80 -14.34
N ARG A 35 -1.35 3.60 -13.90
CA ARG A 35 -1.71 2.34 -14.58
C ARG A 35 -3.20 2.08 -14.57
N ILE A 36 -3.85 2.26 -13.42
CA ILE A 36 -5.28 1.98 -13.24
C ILE A 36 -6.12 3.01 -14.01
N MET A 37 -5.76 4.29 -13.97
CA MET A 37 -6.41 5.34 -14.78
C MET A 37 -6.30 5.04 -16.28
N ARG A 38 -5.13 4.61 -16.77
CA ARG A 38 -4.93 4.21 -18.17
C ARG A 38 -5.73 2.98 -18.58
N ALA A 39 -6.12 2.15 -17.62
CA ALA A 39 -7.02 1.02 -17.85
C ALA A 39 -8.51 1.42 -17.87
N GLY A 40 -8.83 2.71 -17.77
CA GLY A 40 -10.21 3.21 -17.88
C GLY A 40 -10.99 3.21 -16.56
N PHE A 41 -10.31 3.21 -15.42
CA PHE A 41 -10.93 3.33 -14.10
C PHE A 41 -10.79 4.75 -13.57
N GLN A 42 -11.69 5.14 -12.67
CA GLN A 42 -11.65 6.39 -11.93
C GLN A 42 -11.57 6.11 -10.43
N THR A 43 -10.81 6.94 -9.70
CA THR A 43 -10.71 6.82 -8.25
C THR A 43 -12.03 7.18 -7.58
N GLN A 44 -12.38 6.44 -6.54
CA GLN A 44 -13.48 6.77 -5.65
C GLN A 44 -12.90 7.28 -4.33
N SER A 45 -13.32 8.46 -3.91
CA SER A 45 -12.88 9.03 -2.64
C SER A 45 -13.27 8.17 -1.46
N LEU A 46 -12.28 7.90 -0.60
CA LEU A 46 -12.48 7.16 0.63
C LEU A 46 -13.19 8.04 1.66
N GLU A 47 -14.20 7.50 2.33
CA GLU A 47 -14.94 8.25 3.34
C GLU A 47 -14.01 8.66 4.50
N GLN A 48 -13.92 9.96 4.79
CA GLN A 48 -13.04 10.48 5.83
C GLN A 48 -13.37 9.90 7.23
N LYS A 49 -14.64 9.56 7.47
CA LYS A 49 -15.09 8.87 8.69
C LYS A 49 -14.46 7.48 8.83
N LEU A 50 -14.32 6.75 7.72
CA LEU A 50 -13.68 5.45 7.69
C LEU A 50 -12.17 5.56 7.99
N ILE A 51 -11.48 6.52 7.35
CA ILE A 51 -10.06 6.80 7.62
C ILE A 51 -9.85 7.14 9.11
N ASN A 52 -10.70 7.99 9.68
CA ASN A 52 -10.61 8.37 11.10
C ASN A 52 -10.88 7.18 12.03
N LYS A 53 -11.82 6.29 11.67
CA LYS A 53 -12.05 5.04 12.40
C LYS A 53 -10.80 4.16 12.40
N PHE A 54 -10.14 3.99 11.26
CA PHE A 54 -8.90 3.21 11.19
C PHE A 54 -7.76 3.85 11.98
N ARG A 55 -7.60 5.17 11.93
CA ARG A 55 -6.63 5.89 12.77
C ARG A 55 -6.88 5.66 14.26
N ALA A 56 -8.13 5.69 14.71
CA ALA A 56 -8.50 5.43 16.10
C ALA A 56 -8.19 3.98 16.51
N MET A 57 -8.56 3.01 15.68
CA MET A 57 -8.24 1.59 15.89
C MET A 57 -6.73 1.35 15.97
N LEU A 58 -5.96 2.03 15.11
CA LEU A 58 -4.52 1.91 15.07
C LEU A 58 -3.89 2.44 16.38
N LYS A 59 -4.32 3.61 16.84
CA LYS A 59 -3.87 4.20 18.12
C LYS A 59 -4.21 3.34 19.34
N ALA A 60 -5.35 2.64 19.30
CA ALA A 60 -5.81 1.82 20.42
C ALA A 60 -5.08 0.47 20.53
N ASN A 61 -4.74 -0.14 19.40
CA ASN A 61 -4.33 -1.56 19.35
C ASN A 61 -2.91 -1.81 18.86
N TYR A 62 -2.22 -0.79 18.31
CA TYR A 62 -0.92 -0.96 17.68
C TYR A 62 0.13 0.01 18.24
N HIS A 63 1.38 -0.26 17.92
CA HIS A 63 2.50 0.60 18.34
C HIS A 63 2.36 2.02 17.75
N LYS A 64 2.70 3.04 18.54
CA LYS A 64 2.52 4.47 18.25
C LYS A 64 3.16 4.99 16.96
N ASP A 65 4.14 4.26 16.43
CA ASP A 65 4.87 4.63 15.21
C ASP A 65 4.15 4.17 13.93
N PHE A 66 3.10 3.35 14.06
CA PHE A 66 2.20 3.09 12.93
C PHE A 66 1.34 4.33 12.65
N VAL A 67 1.11 4.62 11.37
CA VAL A 67 0.36 5.80 10.93
C VAL A 67 -0.56 5.42 9.77
N ILE A 68 -1.73 6.07 9.71
CA ILE A 68 -2.60 6.08 8.54
C ILE A 68 -2.76 7.51 8.06
N ASP A 69 -2.30 7.76 6.84
CA ASP A 69 -2.40 9.05 6.14
C ASP A 69 -3.33 8.95 4.93
N GLY A 70 -3.86 10.10 4.52
CA GLY A 70 -4.62 10.24 3.29
C GLY A 70 -3.80 11.02 2.27
N ASP A 71 -3.74 10.54 1.04
CA ASP A 71 -3.18 11.29 -0.10
C ASP A 71 -4.13 11.15 -1.30
N ASN A 72 -4.85 12.22 -1.62
CA ASN A 72 -5.98 12.21 -2.56
C ASN A 72 -6.97 11.09 -2.18
N ASP A 73 -7.28 10.18 -3.10
CA ASP A 73 -8.20 9.04 -2.88
C ASP A 73 -7.49 7.78 -2.34
N TRP A 74 -6.26 7.90 -1.86
CA TRP A 74 -5.50 6.80 -1.27
C TRP A 74 -5.44 6.88 0.25
N MET A 75 -5.53 5.71 0.89
CA MET A 75 -5.17 5.50 2.29
C MET A 75 -3.78 4.89 2.37
N LEU A 76 -2.84 5.60 2.97
CA LEU A 76 -1.44 5.19 3.13
C LEU A 76 -1.22 4.65 4.54
N GLN A 77 -0.73 3.42 4.64
CA GLN A 77 -0.35 2.77 5.89
C GLN A 77 1.17 2.88 6.04
N GLY A 78 1.65 3.39 7.16
CA GLY A 78 3.07 3.66 7.38
C GLY A 78 3.59 3.26 8.75
N TRP A 79 4.92 3.22 8.85
CA TRP A 79 5.69 2.96 10.06
C TRP A 79 6.91 3.89 10.09
N LYS A 80 7.10 4.62 11.19
CA LYS A 80 8.26 5.52 11.39
C LYS A 80 8.51 6.45 10.19
N GLY A 81 7.43 7.04 9.65
CA GLY A 81 7.50 7.98 8.52
C GLY A 81 7.71 7.35 7.15
N ARG A 82 7.65 6.01 7.01
CA ARG A 82 7.71 5.32 5.72
C ARG A 82 6.37 4.68 5.39
N THR A 83 5.87 4.89 4.17
CA THR A 83 4.72 4.16 3.64
C THR A 83 5.11 2.71 3.38
N ILE A 84 4.36 1.77 3.96
CA ILE A 84 4.53 0.33 3.77
C ILE A 84 3.49 -0.20 2.77
N SER A 85 2.26 0.32 2.83
CA SER A 85 1.16 -0.10 1.98
C SER A 85 0.24 1.06 1.62
N ALA A 86 -0.44 0.96 0.49
CA ALA A 86 -1.39 1.94 0.01
C ALA A 86 -2.66 1.22 -0.46
N SER A 87 -3.82 1.78 -0.14
CA SER A 87 -5.13 1.21 -0.48
C SER A 87 -6.00 2.28 -1.15
N SER A 88 -6.77 1.91 -2.15
CA SER A 88 -7.66 2.80 -2.91
C SER A 88 -8.87 2.03 -3.45
N CYS A 89 -9.94 2.77 -3.76
CA CYS A 89 -11.15 2.25 -4.38
C CYS A 89 -11.29 2.81 -5.79
N TRP A 90 -11.79 1.97 -6.70
CA TRP A 90 -11.89 2.29 -8.13
C TRP A 90 -13.20 1.83 -8.70
N LEU A 91 -13.76 2.63 -9.60
CA LEU A 91 -14.94 2.28 -10.38
C LEU A 91 -14.58 2.34 -11.88
N PRO A 92 -15.18 1.49 -12.74
CA PRO A 92 -15.11 1.70 -14.18
C PRO A 92 -15.60 3.11 -14.53
N ALA A 93 -14.90 3.77 -15.46
CA ALA A 93 -15.32 5.06 -16.00
C ALA A 93 -16.58 4.95 -16.85
#